data_AF-A0A8T2UAI3-F1
#
_entry.id   AF-A0A8T2UAI3-F1
#
_cell.length_a   1.000
_cell.length_b   1.000
_cell.length_c   1.000
_cell.angle_alpha   90.00
_cell.angle_beta   90.00
_cell.angle_gamma   90.00
#
_symmetry.space_group_name_H-M   'P 1'
#
loop_
_entity.id
_entity.type
_entity.pdbx_description
1 polymer ?
#
loop_
_entity_poly.entity_id
_entity_poly.type
_entity_poly.pdbx_seq_one_letter_code
_entity_poly.pdbx_strand_id
1 'polypeptide(L)'
;MIDVPSLSRSPPPLLKQFRPTRCQLLNDTPTPSFLCLSRSAQRVICFFVARITACSGVWRFDIKLLSVLQAMSRFCCYFSGAGSTERKKSKVSSEGSGGSARPSSLLEAGQESRSKPSSKDPSPILVEHFTSQGCSSCPSSDLFMSKLGQKCSVKGSEDAEEVSGTPPVIVLAYHVDYWDYLGWKDPFANHRWSSRQRNYGEALQQDSIYTPEVVVQGRSHCIGSNEDAVYSLLREAPQFPSLDLRVSFKRPSPMDLEVSLTISSKLKVDGNLDVLVALFENGQVTDCIKGENRGRILTNDFIVRSLEKGCTIHSGHSRKVNGLAIMKLWDGYSKTKSGMAVFLQSPLSMEVYGAQIVDLPDDS
;
A
#
# COMPACT_ATOMS: atom_id res chain seq x y z
N MET A 1 -42.25 -17.80 -46.80
CA MET A 1 -41.91 -16.35 -46.79
C MET A 1 -43.06 -15.67 -46.07
N ILE A 2 -42.81 -15.23 -44.84
CA ILE A 2 -43.81 -14.55 -44.00
C ILE A 2 -43.23 -13.16 -43.77
N ASP A 3 -43.91 -12.15 -44.31
CA ASP A 3 -43.56 -10.74 -44.25
C ASP A 3 -43.78 -10.18 -42.83
N VAL A 4 -42.78 -9.46 -42.32
CA VAL A 4 -42.84 -8.71 -41.06
C VAL A 4 -42.68 -7.22 -41.39
N PRO A 5 -43.64 -6.35 -41.05
CA PRO A 5 -43.58 -4.94 -41.40
C PRO A 5 -42.66 -4.13 -40.48
N SER A 6 -41.89 -3.23 -41.08
CA SER A 6 -40.92 -2.33 -40.47
C SER A 6 -41.58 -1.13 -39.78
N LEU A 7 -41.27 -0.93 -38.49
CA LEU A 7 -41.67 0.24 -37.71
C LEU A 7 -40.59 1.34 -37.82
N SER A 8 -40.90 2.42 -38.53
CA SER A 8 -40.10 3.65 -38.57
C SER A 8 -40.35 4.50 -37.32
N ARG A 9 -39.33 4.76 -36.51
CA ARG A 9 -39.37 5.70 -35.39
C ARG A 9 -38.83 7.07 -35.83
N SER A 10 -39.64 8.11 -35.65
CA SER A 10 -39.25 9.53 -35.78
C SER A 10 -38.50 10.03 -34.54
N PRO A 11 -37.50 10.93 -34.69
CA PRO A 11 -36.70 11.44 -33.56
C PRO A 11 -37.39 12.61 -32.82
N PRO A 12 -37.07 12.83 -31.53
CA PRO A 12 -37.63 13.93 -30.72
C PRO A 12 -36.91 15.27 -30.97
N PRO A 13 -37.53 16.43 -30.62
CA PRO A 13 -37.03 17.76 -30.98
C PRO A 13 -35.93 18.28 -30.03
N LEU A 14 -35.04 19.11 -30.61
CA LEU A 14 -33.88 19.73 -29.97
C LEU A 14 -34.25 20.87 -29.00
N LEU A 15 -33.69 20.83 -27.79
CA LEU A 15 -33.76 21.89 -26.77
C LEU A 15 -32.86 23.08 -27.12
N LYS A 16 -33.42 24.29 -27.02
CA LYS A 16 -32.74 25.57 -27.26
C LYS A 16 -31.75 25.92 -26.14
N GLN A 17 -30.56 26.33 -26.54
CA GLN A 17 -29.48 26.82 -25.68
C GLN A 17 -29.84 28.16 -25.01
N PHE A 18 -29.64 28.23 -23.69
CA PHE A 18 -29.63 29.48 -22.92
C PHE A 18 -28.24 30.13 -22.95
N ARG A 19 -28.15 31.43 -23.26
CA ARG A 19 -26.93 32.24 -23.16
C ARG A 19 -26.79 32.82 -21.73
N PRO A 20 -25.57 32.93 -21.17
CA PRO A 20 -25.37 33.57 -19.88
C PRO A 20 -25.23 35.09 -20.01
N THR A 21 -25.94 35.83 -19.15
CA THR A 21 -25.82 37.29 -19.05
C THR A 21 -24.80 37.68 -17.98
N ARG A 22 -23.97 38.66 -18.34
CA ARG A 22 -22.86 39.27 -17.62
C ARG A 22 -23.33 40.06 -16.39
N CYS A 23 -22.79 39.79 -15.20
CA CYS A 23 -22.95 40.66 -14.02
C CYS A 23 -21.74 41.59 -13.87
N GLN A 24 -22.03 42.88 -13.76
CA GLN A 24 -21.06 43.97 -13.57
C GLN A 24 -20.71 44.16 -12.08
N LEU A 25 -19.44 44.51 -11.86
CA LEU A 25 -18.87 44.99 -10.61
C LEU A 25 -19.38 46.41 -10.31
N LEU A 26 -19.75 46.67 -9.06
CA LEU A 26 -19.84 48.01 -8.48
C LEU A 26 -19.03 48.01 -7.18
N ASN A 27 -17.95 48.78 -7.19
CA ASN A 27 -17.23 49.26 -6.02
C ASN A 27 -18.04 50.42 -5.42
N ASP A 28 -18.10 50.51 -4.09
CA ASP A 28 -17.93 51.78 -3.36
C ASP A 28 -17.65 51.51 -1.86
N THR A 29 -16.64 52.23 -1.37
CA THR A 29 -15.93 52.28 -0.06
C THR A 29 -16.80 52.84 1.11
N PRO A 30 -16.37 52.88 2.41
CA PRO A 30 -14.99 52.99 2.92
C PRO A 30 -14.59 52.22 4.19
N THR A 31 -13.27 52.22 4.39
CA THR A 31 -12.48 51.70 5.51
C THR A 31 -12.71 52.43 6.84
N PRO A 32 -12.35 51.79 7.96
CA PRO A 32 -11.38 52.45 8.83
C PRO A 32 -10.21 51.52 9.22
N SER A 33 -9.03 52.12 9.26
CA SER A 33 -7.76 51.54 9.68
C SER A 33 -7.72 51.35 11.19
N PHE A 34 -7.38 50.16 11.70
CA PHE A 34 -6.64 50.03 12.96
C PHE A 34 -5.87 48.70 13.02
N LEU A 35 -4.56 48.86 13.27
CA LEU A 35 -3.65 48.01 14.04
C LEU A 35 -3.20 46.65 13.45
N CYS A 36 -1.94 46.69 13.04
CA CYS A 36 -1.02 45.59 12.82
C CYS A 36 -0.82 44.76 14.11
N LEU A 37 -1.19 43.48 14.07
CA LEU A 37 -0.70 42.45 15.00
C LEU A 37 -0.52 41.12 14.25
N SER A 38 0.63 40.50 14.55
CA SER A 38 1.22 39.25 14.06
C SER A 38 0.29 38.12 13.57
N ARG A 39 0.59 37.56 12.39
CA ARG A 39 -0.10 36.44 11.70
C ARG A 39 0.25 35.05 12.25
N SER A 40 -0.02 34.77 13.53
CA SER A 40 0.14 33.40 14.05
C SER A 40 -1.01 32.87 14.91
N ALA A 41 -2.20 33.48 14.87
CA ALA A 41 -3.34 32.96 15.62
C ALA A 41 -4.70 33.34 15.00
N GLN A 42 -5.05 32.78 13.84
CA GLN A 42 -6.45 32.79 13.33
C GLN A 42 -6.65 31.87 12.13
N ARG A 43 -6.57 30.55 12.35
CA ARG A 43 -7.15 29.53 11.44
C ARG A 43 -7.67 28.29 12.19
N VAL A 44 -8.15 28.49 13.42
CA VAL A 44 -9.00 27.51 14.10
C VAL A 44 -10.23 28.31 14.52
N ILE A 45 -11.43 27.83 14.13
CA ILE A 45 -12.75 28.47 14.32
C ILE A 45 -13.11 29.50 13.23
N CYS A 46 -13.40 29.00 12.02
CA CYS A 46 -14.31 29.64 11.04
C CYS A 46 -14.69 28.65 9.93
N PHE A 47 -15.21 27.47 10.30
CA PHE A 47 -15.87 26.56 9.35
C PHE A 47 -16.92 25.71 10.07
N PHE A 48 -17.75 26.35 10.89
CA PHE A 48 -19.02 25.77 11.32
C PHE A 48 -19.97 26.94 11.54
N VAL A 49 -21.19 26.82 11.01
CA VAL A 49 -22.28 27.81 11.02
C VAL A 49 -22.27 28.81 9.85
N ALA A 50 -22.59 28.33 8.65
CA ALA A 50 -23.17 29.14 7.57
C ALA A 50 -23.99 28.27 6.60
N ARG A 51 -25.03 27.60 7.12
CA ARG A 51 -26.17 27.11 6.32
C ARG A 51 -27.28 26.72 7.30
N ILE A 52 -28.21 27.65 7.53
CA ILE A 52 -29.66 27.45 7.76
C ILE A 52 -30.23 28.84 8.10
N THR A 53 -30.82 29.46 7.08
CA THR A 53 -31.82 30.55 7.15
C THR A 53 -32.45 30.56 5.75
N ALA A 54 -33.76 30.58 5.54
CA ALA A 54 -34.92 30.46 6.40
C ALA A 54 -36.11 30.16 5.46
N CYS A 55 -37.05 29.31 5.88
CA CYS A 55 -38.43 29.36 5.41
C CYS A 55 -39.35 28.87 6.53
N SER A 56 -39.96 29.85 7.22
CA SER A 56 -41.29 29.85 7.83
C SER A 56 -41.74 28.68 8.72
N GLY A 57 -41.99 28.97 10.02
CA GLY A 57 -43.18 28.47 10.73
C GLY A 57 -43.01 27.94 12.16
N VAL A 58 -43.34 28.77 13.16
CA VAL A 58 -44.20 28.44 14.33
C VAL A 58 -43.60 27.58 15.49
N TRP A 59 -43.28 28.28 16.62
CA TRP A 59 -43.31 27.92 18.08
C TRP A 59 -42.43 26.74 18.58
N ARG A 60 -41.79 26.72 19.76
CA ARG A 60 -42.03 27.27 21.12
C ARG A 60 -40.68 27.24 21.89
N PHE A 61 -40.49 28.16 22.83
CA PHE A 61 -39.38 28.21 23.79
C PHE A 61 -39.40 26.99 24.75
N ASP A 62 -38.23 26.44 25.09
CA ASP A 62 -37.99 26.06 26.48
C ASP A 62 -36.49 26.09 26.89
N ILE A 63 -36.28 26.43 28.15
CA ILE A 63 -35.06 26.94 28.79
C ILE A 63 -34.31 25.82 29.51
N LYS A 64 -32.96 25.79 29.43
CA LYS A 64 -32.00 25.55 30.53
C LYS A 64 -30.56 25.49 29.99
N LEU A 65 -29.74 26.53 30.21
CA LEU A 65 -28.83 26.75 31.35
C LEU A 65 -27.55 25.87 31.26
N LEU A 66 -26.44 26.37 30.70
CA LEU A 66 -25.33 27.10 31.37
C LEU A 66 -24.68 26.35 32.55
N SER A 67 -23.42 25.92 32.36
CA SER A 67 -22.26 26.00 33.29
C SER A 67 -21.30 24.82 33.09
N VAL A 68 -19.97 24.89 33.20
CA VAL A 68 -18.95 25.94 33.37
C VAL A 68 -17.60 25.28 33.04
N LEU A 69 -16.70 26.05 32.43
CA LEU A 69 -15.28 25.76 32.22
C LEU A 69 -14.48 25.78 33.54
N GLN A 70 -13.46 24.92 33.64
CA GLN A 70 -12.10 25.17 34.19
C GLN A 70 -11.58 24.05 35.09
N ALA A 71 -10.44 23.45 34.70
CA ALA A 71 -9.25 23.36 35.54
C ALA A 71 -8.04 22.89 34.71
N MET A 72 -7.02 23.75 34.61
CA MET A 72 -5.69 23.44 34.08
C MET A 72 -4.71 23.07 35.23
N SER A 73 -3.68 22.32 34.85
CA SER A 73 -2.29 22.38 35.33
C SER A 73 -1.88 21.53 36.55
N ARG A 74 -0.96 20.58 36.30
CA ARG A 74 0.39 20.44 36.89
C ARG A 74 0.91 19.01 36.66
N PHE A 75 2.07 18.85 36.00
CA PHE A 75 3.18 18.04 36.52
C PHE A 75 4.43 18.17 35.64
N CYS A 76 5.54 18.56 36.25
CA CYS A 76 6.89 18.57 35.70
C CYS A 76 7.85 18.01 36.77
N CYS A 77 9.00 17.50 36.32
CA CYS A 77 10.19 17.02 37.04
C CYS A 77 10.21 15.53 37.47
N TYR A 78 11.06 14.73 36.80
CA TYR A 78 12.26 14.10 37.41
C TYR A 78 13.07 13.30 36.37
N PHE A 79 14.35 13.65 36.15
CA PHE A 79 15.54 12.78 36.30
C PHE A 79 16.76 13.35 35.56
N SER A 80 17.77 13.78 36.34
CA SER A 80 19.17 13.86 35.96
C SER A 80 19.87 12.59 36.44
N GLY A 81 20.86 12.11 35.69
CA GLY A 81 21.73 11.01 36.15
C GLY A 81 22.83 10.69 35.13
N ALA A 82 24.00 11.29 35.33
CA ALA A 82 25.24 11.01 34.61
C ALA A 82 25.82 9.64 35.00
N GLY A 83 26.45 8.94 34.04
CA GLY A 83 27.15 7.67 34.27
C GLY A 83 28.36 7.54 33.34
N SER A 84 29.54 7.52 33.95
CA SER A 84 30.87 7.30 33.36
C SER A 84 31.03 5.89 32.78
N THR A 85 31.67 5.75 31.63
CA THR A 85 32.09 4.44 31.07
C THR A 85 33.61 4.26 31.17
N GLU A 86 34.02 3.29 31.98
CA GLU A 86 35.39 2.78 32.07
C GLU A 86 35.75 1.88 30.87
N ARG A 87 36.98 2.05 30.39
CA ARG A 87 37.70 1.15 29.48
C ARG A 87 38.03 -0.18 30.16
N LYS A 88 37.75 -1.31 29.50
CA LYS A 88 38.51 -2.57 29.70
C LYS A 88 39.02 -3.10 28.37
N LYS A 89 40.35 -3.13 28.26
CA LYS A 89 41.14 -3.87 27.27
C LYS A 89 41.13 -5.35 27.63
N SER A 90 40.86 -6.23 26.66
CA SER A 90 41.17 -7.66 26.77
C SER A 90 42.21 -8.07 25.72
N LYS A 91 43.35 -8.46 26.30
CA LYS A 91 44.48 -9.26 25.84
C LYS A 91 44.22 -10.18 24.63
N VAL A 92 45.12 -10.08 23.65
CA VAL A 92 45.42 -11.11 22.63
C VAL A 92 46.50 -12.01 23.22
N SER A 93 46.31 -13.33 23.12
CA SER A 93 47.38 -14.32 23.23
C SER A 93 47.12 -15.48 22.28
N SER A 94 48.23 -15.92 21.72
CA SER A 94 48.48 -16.77 20.57
C SER A 94 48.47 -18.28 20.89
N GLU A 95 48.59 -19.04 19.79
CA GLU A 95 49.21 -20.37 19.63
C GLU A 95 48.29 -21.60 19.52
N GLY A 96 48.63 -22.46 18.53
CA GLY A 96 48.54 -23.91 18.71
C GLY A 96 47.91 -24.72 17.57
N SER A 97 48.74 -25.05 16.57
CA SER A 97 48.60 -26.11 15.55
C SER A 97 48.00 -27.45 16.02
N GLY A 98 47.30 -28.16 15.12
CA GLY A 98 47.10 -29.61 15.21
C GLY A 98 45.95 -30.14 14.34
N GLY A 99 46.26 -30.73 13.20
CA GLY A 99 45.27 -31.28 12.26
C GLY A 99 44.66 -32.62 12.68
N SER A 100 43.47 -32.91 12.14
CA SER A 100 43.02 -34.27 11.84
C SER A 100 41.77 -34.22 10.95
N ALA A 101 41.85 -34.87 9.80
CA ALA A 101 40.76 -35.01 8.84
C ALA A 101 39.75 -36.07 9.32
N ARG A 102 38.45 -35.79 9.15
CA ARG A 102 37.40 -36.81 8.92
C ARG A 102 36.17 -36.14 8.25
N PRO A 103 35.42 -36.89 7.44
CA PRO A 103 34.47 -36.33 6.49
C PRO A 103 33.18 -35.94 7.20
N SER A 104 32.64 -34.76 6.89
CA SER A 104 31.30 -34.38 7.32
C SER A 104 30.45 -34.13 6.09
N SER A 105 29.42 -34.96 6.01
CA SER A 105 28.25 -34.86 5.15
C SER A 105 27.80 -33.41 4.92
N LEU A 106 27.66 -33.04 3.65
CA LEU A 106 26.91 -31.87 3.21
C LEU A 106 25.45 -32.04 3.62
N LEU A 107 25.10 -31.53 4.79
CA LEU A 107 23.76 -31.08 5.08
C LEU A 107 23.72 -29.63 4.57
N GLU A 108 22.94 -29.38 3.52
CA GLU A 108 22.63 -28.04 3.05
C GLU A 108 22.09 -27.21 4.22
N ALA A 109 22.89 -26.26 4.69
CA ALA A 109 22.46 -25.29 5.67
C ALA A 109 21.48 -24.35 4.99
N GLY A 110 20.19 -24.45 5.33
CA GLY A 110 19.20 -23.46 4.91
C GLY A 110 19.64 -22.06 5.35
N GLN A 111 19.65 -21.10 4.42
CA GLN A 111 19.94 -19.70 4.73
C GLN A 111 18.80 -19.14 5.58
N GLU A 112 19.09 -18.84 6.85
CA GLU A 112 18.15 -18.21 7.79
C GLU A 112 18.33 -16.69 7.72
N SER A 113 17.40 -16.00 7.06
CA SER A 113 17.37 -14.54 7.07
C SER A 113 16.69 -14.06 8.35
N ARG A 114 17.43 -13.35 9.20
CA ARG A 114 16.88 -12.76 10.42
C ARG A 114 16.77 -11.26 10.25
N SER A 115 15.61 -10.80 9.79
CA SER A 115 15.25 -9.40 9.97
C SER A 115 15.02 -9.17 11.48
N LYS A 116 15.94 -8.47 12.16
CA LYS A 116 15.69 -8.01 13.53
C LYS A 116 14.87 -6.72 13.41
N PRO A 117 13.62 -6.67 13.90
CA PRO A 117 12.93 -5.41 13.97
C PRO A 117 13.64 -4.48 14.96
N SER A 118 13.97 -3.28 14.49
CA SER A 118 13.91 -2.09 15.35
C SER A 118 12.48 -2.04 15.86
N SER A 119 12.25 -2.41 17.12
CA SER A 119 10.91 -2.60 17.70
C SER A 119 10.11 -1.29 17.86
N LYS A 120 10.53 -0.21 17.22
CA LYS A 120 9.91 1.12 17.33
C LYS A 120 9.34 1.67 16.01
N ASP A 121 9.71 1.11 14.86
CA ASP A 121 9.26 1.64 13.57
C ASP A 121 7.96 0.97 13.10
N PRO A 122 6.99 1.73 12.56
CA PRO A 122 5.77 1.17 12.00
C PRO A 122 6.07 0.27 10.80
N SER A 123 5.25 -0.75 10.58
CA SER A 123 5.30 -1.58 9.37
C SER A 123 5.01 -0.71 8.15
N PRO A 124 5.68 -0.97 7.00
CA PRO A 124 5.34 -0.32 5.75
C PRO A 124 3.85 -0.46 5.38
N ILE A 125 3.33 0.55 4.69
CA ILE A 125 1.99 0.53 4.10
C ILE A 125 2.01 -0.35 2.85
N LEU A 126 1.11 -1.33 2.77
CA LEU A 126 0.93 -2.11 1.55
C LEU A 126 0.07 -1.34 0.52
N VAL A 127 0.58 -1.25 -0.71
CA VAL A 127 -0.07 -0.66 -1.88
C VAL A 127 -0.18 -1.74 -2.95
N GLU A 128 -1.39 -2.11 -3.31
CA GLU A 128 -1.67 -3.08 -4.35
C GLU A 128 -2.22 -2.36 -5.58
N HIS A 129 -1.46 -2.41 -6.67
CA HIS A 129 -1.77 -1.74 -7.93
C HIS A 129 -2.29 -2.75 -8.94
N PHE A 130 -3.53 -2.60 -9.40
CA PHE A 130 -4.12 -3.41 -10.46
C PHE A 130 -4.00 -2.69 -11.80
N THR A 131 -3.32 -3.34 -12.75
CA THR A 131 -2.89 -2.73 -14.02
C THR A 131 -2.97 -3.74 -15.17
N SER A 132 -2.77 -3.29 -16.40
CA SER A 132 -2.58 -4.16 -17.56
C SER A 132 -1.88 -3.39 -18.67
N GLN A 133 -0.97 -4.04 -19.39
CA GLN A 133 -0.39 -3.52 -20.62
C GLN A 133 -1.45 -3.32 -21.73
N GLY A 134 -2.58 -4.03 -21.65
CA GLY A 134 -3.71 -3.86 -22.57
C GLY A 134 -4.55 -2.60 -22.32
N CYS A 135 -4.39 -1.96 -21.15
CA CYS A 135 -5.12 -0.76 -20.74
C CYS A 135 -4.33 0.50 -21.13
N SER A 136 -4.91 1.36 -21.98
CA SER A 136 -4.25 2.58 -22.48
C SER A 136 -3.89 3.64 -21.43
N SER A 137 -4.63 3.72 -20.32
CA SER A 137 -4.40 4.70 -19.24
C SER A 137 -3.38 4.22 -18.20
N CYS A 138 -3.15 2.90 -18.12
CA CYS A 138 -2.31 2.25 -17.12
C CYS A 138 -0.82 2.63 -17.14
N PRO A 139 -0.15 2.90 -18.30
CA PRO A 139 1.28 3.22 -18.32
C PRO A 139 1.67 4.42 -17.45
N SER A 140 0.79 5.42 -17.32
CA SER A 140 1.03 6.57 -16.44
C SER A 140 1.07 6.17 -14.95
N SER A 141 0.16 5.30 -14.55
CA SER A 141 0.07 4.76 -13.20
C SER A 141 1.22 3.80 -12.89
N ASP A 142 1.61 2.94 -13.85
CA ASP A 142 2.75 2.04 -13.71
C ASP A 142 4.05 2.82 -13.39
N LEU A 143 4.30 3.91 -14.12
CA LEU A 143 5.46 4.78 -13.90
C LEU A 143 5.42 5.48 -12.54
N PHE A 144 4.24 5.93 -12.11
CA PHE A 144 4.06 6.54 -10.79
C PHE A 144 4.32 5.53 -9.66
N MET A 145 3.73 4.33 -9.77
CA MET A 145 3.92 3.23 -8.80
C MET A 145 5.37 2.77 -8.71
N SER A 146 6.09 2.70 -9.85
CA SER A 146 7.53 2.44 -9.90
C SER A 146 8.31 3.45 -9.07
N LYS A 147 8.08 4.76 -9.30
CA LYS A 147 8.73 5.84 -8.55
C LYS A 147 8.38 5.79 -7.06
N LEU A 148 7.11 5.55 -6.73
CA LEU A 148 6.63 5.47 -5.35
C LEU A 148 7.33 4.33 -4.59
N GLY A 149 7.37 3.13 -5.18
CA GLY A 149 8.01 1.98 -4.56
C GLY A 149 9.53 2.13 -4.43
N GLN A 150 10.21 2.71 -5.43
CA GLN A 150 11.65 2.97 -5.37
C GLN A 150 12.02 3.98 -4.27
N LYS A 151 11.29 5.09 -4.16
CA LYS A 151 11.55 6.12 -3.13
C LYS A 151 11.41 5.59 -1.71
N CYS A 152 10.47 4.69 -1.47
CA CYS A 152 10.16 4.21 -0.12
C CYS A 152 10.85 2.89 0.27
N SER A 153 11.50 2.20 -0.67
CA SER A 153 12.26 0.96 -0.41
C SER A 153 13.72 1.21 0.00
N VAL A 154 14.27 2.41 -0.25
CA VAL A 154 15.67 2.72 0.07
C VAL A 154 15.78 3.10 1.55
N LYS A 155 16.12 2.12 2.40
CA LYS A 155 16.67 2.40 3.73
C LYS A 155 18.08 3.00 3.56
N GLY A 156 18.21 4.30 3.79
CA GLY A 156 19.51 4.92 4.07
C GLY A 156 20.15 5.79 2.98
N SER A 157 19.44 6.20 1.93
CA SER A 157 19.93 7.29 1.07
C SER A 157 19.58 8.64 1.67
N GLU A 158 20.59 9.45 1.95
CA GLU A 158 20.48 10.84 2.44
C GLU A 158 19.70 11.76 1.48
N ASP A 159 19.45 11.28 0.25
CA ASP A 159 18.69 11.93 -0.82
C ASP A 159 17.27 11.38 -1.02
N ALA A 160 16.78 10.49 -0.14
CA ALA A 160 15.35 10.15 -0.12
C ALA A 160 14.63 11.40 0.38
N GLU A 161 14.34 12.32 -0.54
CA GLU A 161 13.51 13.48 -0.33
C GLU A 161 12.22 12.96 0.29
N GLU A 162 12.19 13.10 1.62
CA GLU A 162 11.11 12.74 2.49
C GLU A 162 9.89 13.40 1.85
N VAL A 163 9.04 12.62 1.20
CA VAL A 163 7.70 13.08 0.84
C VAL A 163 7.02 13.27 2.19
N SER A 164 7.23 14.47 2.74
CA SER A 164 7.19 14.81 4.16
C SER A 164 6.03 14.12 4.86
N GLY A 165 6.36 13.15 5.73
CA GLY A 165 5.38 12.43 6.54
C GLY A 165 4.71 11.19 5.94
N THR A 166 5.13 10.69 4.76
CA THR A 166 4.60 9.43 4.23
C THR A 166 5.40 8.23 4.78
N PRO A 167 4.75 7.23 5.42
CA PRO A 167 5.45 6.04 5.89
C PRO A 167 6.08 5.24 4.74
N PRO A 168 7.06 4.37 5.02
CA PRO A 168 7.58 3.44 4.01
C PRO A 168 6.42 2.67 3.36
N VAL A 169 6.49 2.42 2.05
CA VAL A 169 5.46 1.69 1.31
C VAL A 169 6.05 0.44 0.66
N ILE A 170 5.22 -0.57 0.51
CA ILE A 170 5.47 -1.76 -0.31
C ILE A 170 4.48 -1.71 -1.47
N VAL A 171 4.97 -1.62 -2.70
CA VAL A 171 4.15 -1.66 -3.90
C VAL A 171 4.15 -3.08 -4.44
N LEU A 172 2.98 -3.57 -4.84
CA LEU A 172 2.77 -4.84 -5.54
C LEU A 172 1.86 -4.60 -6.74
N ALA A 173 2.35 -4.88 -7.95
CA ALA A 173 1.63 -4.70 -9.20
C ALA A 173 1.02 -6.02 -9.68
N TYR A 174 -0.31 -6.05 -9.78
CA TYR A 174 -1.12 -7.18 -10.18
C TYR A 174 -1.67 -6.95 -11.59
N HIS A 175 -1.15 -7.68 -12.57
CA HIS A 175 -1.57 -7.56 -13.96
C HIS A 175 -2.87 -8.34 -14.21
N VAL A 176 -3.95 -7.65 -14.54
CA VAL A 176 -5.26 -8.27 -14.77
C VAL A 176 -5.42 -8.73 -16.21
N ASP A 177 -6.16 -9.81 -16.42
CA ASP A 177 -6.31 -10.49 -17.71
C ASP A 177 -7.51 -10.01 -18.54
N TYR A 178 -8.44 -9.27 -17.96
CA TYR A 178 -9.66 -8.86 -18.66
C TYR A 178 -9.46 -7.78 -19.72
N TRP A 179 -8.23 -7.31 -19.96
CA TRP A 179 -7.91 -6.46 -21.11
C TRP A 179 -7.35 -7.25 -22.31
N ASP A 180 -6.98 -8.51 -22.13
CA ASP A 180 -6.28 -9.31 -23.15
C ASP A 180 -7.13 -9.50 -24.42
N TYR A 181 -8.45 -9.43 -24.30
CA TYR A 181 -9.37 -9.57 -25.43
C TYR A 181 -9.28 -8.41 -26.44
N LEU A 182 -8.65 -7.28 -26.08
CA LEU A 182 -8.43 -6.13 -26.97
C LEU A 182 -7.26 -6.31 -27.95
N GLY A 183 -6.68 -7.52 -28.03
CA GLY A 183 -5.71 -7.89 -29.07
C GLY A 183 -4.24 -7.71 -28.67
N TRP A 184 -3.96 -7.32 -27.43
CA TRP A 184 -2.66 -7.45 -26.78
C TRP A 184 -2.82 -8.32 -25.55
N LYS A 185 -2.12 -9.46 -25.53
CA LYS A 185 -2.07 -10.33 -24.35
C LYS A 185 -0.91 -9.88 -23.47
N ASP A 186 -1.22 -9.37 -22.30
CA ASP A 186 -0.21 -8.96 -21.33
C ASP A 186 0.56 -10.19 -20.82
N PRO A 187 1.90 -10.24 -20.95
CA PRO A 187 2.70 -11.41 -20.53
C PRO A 187 2.70 -11.65 -19.03
N PHE A 188 2.33 -10.65 -18.22
CA PHE A 188 2.28 -10.74 -16.76
C PHE A 188 0.86 -10.96 -16.24
N ALA A 189 -0.16 -10.86 -17.11
CA ALA A 189 -1.54 -11.00 -16.71
C ALA A 189 -1.88 -12.40 -16.21
N ASN A 190 -2.70 -12.47 -15.17
CA ASN A 190 -3.17 -13.72 -14.60
C ASN A 190 -4.60 -13.59 -14.06
N HIS A 191 -5.44 -14.59 -14.34
CA HIS A 191 -6.81 -14.64 -13.82
C HIS A 191 -6.88 -14.57 -12.28
N ARG A 192 -5.86 -15.06 -11.57
CA ARG A 192 -5.75 -14.94 -10.10
C ARG A 192 -5.72 -13.47 -9.65
N TRP A 193 -5.11 -12.59 -10.45
CA TRP A 193 -5.03 -11.15 -10.18
C TRP A 193 -6.37 -10.46 -10.41
N SER A 194 -7.05 -10.78 -11.52
CA SER A 194 -8.43 -10.33 -11.76
C SER A 194 -9.40 -10.84 -10.70
N SER A 195 -9.20 -12.05 -10.19
CA SER A 195 -9.99 -12.61 -9.09
C SER A 195 -9.73 -11.89 -7.77
N ARG A 196 -8.46 -11.58 -7.47
CA ARG A 196 -8.10 -10.78 -6.29
C ARG A 196 -8.72 -9.38 -6.34
N GLN A 197 -8.72 -8.74 -7.51
CA GLN A 197 -9.36 -7.45 -7.71
C GLN A 197 -10.88 -7.53 -7.47
N ARG A 198 -11.55 -8.58 -7.96
CA ARG A 198 -12.98 -8.80 -7.70
C ARG A 198 -13.29 -8.95 -6.22
N ASN A 199 -12.45 -9.66 -5.47
CA ASN A 199 -12.60 -9.77 -4.01
C ASN A 199 -12.50 -8.39 -3.33
N TYR A 200 -11.62 -7.50 -3.83
CA TYR A 200 -11.60 -6.12 -3.37
C TYR A 200 -12.84 -5.34 -3.77
N GLY A 201 -13.35 -5.53 -4.98
CA GLY A 201 -14.62 -4.94 -5.42
C GLY A 201 -15.78 -5.28 -4.48
N GLU A 202 -15.87 -6.55 -4.06
CA GLU A 202 -16.86 -6.98 -3.07
C GLU A 202 -16.59 -6.39 -1.67
N ALA A 203 -15.36 -6.49 -1.16
CA ALA A 203 -15.00 -6.04 0.19
C ALA A 203 -15.10 -4.52 0.37
N LEU A 204 -14.79 -3.75 -0.67
CA LEU A 204 -14.82 -2.29 -0.70
C LEU A 204 -16.14 -1.74 -1.25
N GLN A 205 -17.12 -2.60 -1.56
CA GLN A 205 -18.45 -2.24 -2.06
C GLN A 205 -18.41 -1.39 -3.33
N GLN A 206 -17.56 -1.78 -4.27
CA GLN A 206 -17.46 -1.14 -5.58
C GLN A 206 -18.56 -1.63 -6.51
N ASP A 207 -19.09 -0.73 -7.34
CA ASP A 207 -20.04 -1.10 -8.40
C ASP A 207 -19.37 -1.94 -9.50
N SER A 208 -18.07 -1.72 -9.74
CA SER A 208 -17.27 -2.43 -10.76
C SER A 208 -15.78 -2.31 -10.49
N ILE A 209 -15.02 -3.34 -10.85
CA ILE A 209 -13.55 -3.30 -10.92
C ILE A 209 -13.09 -2.48 -12.14
N TYR A 210 -11.93 -1.83 -12.05
CA TYR A 210 -11.37 -0.99 -13.12
C TYR A 210 -9.84 -0.96 -13.08
N THR A 211 -9.19 -0.46 -14.13
CA THR A 211 -7.76 -0.14 -14.08
C THR A 211 -7.47 1.25 -14.67
N PRO A 212 -6.40 1.93 -14.21
CA PRO A 212 -5.54 1.54 -13.11
C PRO A 212 -6.22 1.75 -11.75
N GLU A 213 -6.20 0.74 -10.89
CA GLU A 213 -6.74 0.83 -9.54
C GLU A 213 -5.60 0.65 -8.54
N VAL A 214 -5.61 1.46 -7.47
CA VAL A 214 -4.73 1.30 -6.32
C VAL A 214 -5.58 0.98 -5.10
N VAL A 215 -5.23 -0.07 -4.38
CA VAL A 215 -5.79 -0.44 -3.08
C VAL A 215 -4.72 -0.27 -2.00
N VAL A 216 -5.03 0.50 -0.96
CA VAL A 216 -4.12 0.80 0.15
C VAL A 216 -4.58 0.05 1.40
N GLN A 217 -3.68 -0.74 2.01
CA GLN A 217 -3.92 -1.59 3.18
C GLN A 217 -5.18 -2.46 3.11
N GLY A 218 -5.66 -2.77 1.89
CA GLY A 218 -6.93 -3.47 1.68
C GLY A 218 -8.18 -2.76 2.24
N ARG A 219 -8.12 -1.45 2.48
CA ARG A 219 -9.18 -0.66 3.16
C ARG A 219 -9.79 0.44 2.32
N SER A 220 -9.01 0.97 1.41
CA SER A 220 -9.39 2.13 0.60
C SER A 220 -8.78 1.98 -0.78
N HIS A 221 -9.47 2.49 -1.79
CA HIS A 221 -9.01 2.43 -3.16
C HIS A 221 -9.19 3.77 -3.87
N CYS A 222 -8.43 3.97 -4.94
CA CYS A 222 -8.58 5.11 -5.85
C CYS A 222 -8.09 4.76 -7.26
N ILE A 223 -8.22 5.71 -8.18
CA ILE A 223 -7.64 5.60 -9.52
C ILE A 223 -6.13 5.80 -9.40
N GLY A 224 -5.34 4.83 -9.86
CA GLY A 224 -3.88 4.84 -9.67
C GLY A 224 -3.14 5.99 -10.35
N SER A 225 -3.71 6.55 -11.42
CA SER A 225 -3.17 7.72 -12.11
C SER A 225 -3.47 9.05 -11.40
N ASN A 226 -4.26 9.05 -10.32
CA ASN A 226 -4.49 10.23 -9.49
C ASN A 226 -3.52 10.23 -8.30
N GLU A 227 -2.32 10.81 -8.51
CA GLU A 227 -1.25 10.83 -7.51
C GLU A 227 -1.69 11.47 -6.18
N ASP A 228 -2.45 12.59 -6.24
CA ASP A 228 -2.96 13.28 -5.04
C ASP A 228 -3.89 12.40 -4.22
N ALA A 229 -4.75 11.61 -4.88
CA ALA A 229 -5.62 10.66 -4.21
C ALA A 229 -4.80 9.54 -3.54
N VAL A 230 -3.81 8.99 -4.25
CA VAL A 230 -2.91 7.96 -3.68
C VAL A 230 -2.17 8.50 -2.46
N TYR A 231 -1.54 9.67 -2.54
CA TYR A 231 -0.85 10.29 -1.41
C TYR A 231 -1.79 10.62 -0.24
N SER A 232 -3.05 10.96 -0.52
CA SER A 232 -4.03 11.19 0.54
C SER A 232 -4.40 9.87 1.25
N LEU A 233 -4.66 8.79 0.51
CA LEU A 233 -4.88 7.47 1.10
C LEU A 233 -3.67 6.97 1.90
N LEU A 234 -2.45 7.20 1.43
CA LEU A 234 -1.22 6.83 2.16
C LEU A 234 -1.09 7.56 3.50
N ARG A 235 -1.46 8.84 3.56
CA ARG A 235 -1.43 9.62 4.81
C ARG A 235 -2.51 9.21 5.80
N GLU A 236 -3.66 8.76 5.29
CA GLU A 236 -4.81 8.32 6.08
C GLU A 236 -4.73 6.84 6.49
N ALA A 237 -3.86 6.06 5.84
CA ALA A 237 -3.73 4.64 6.07
C ALA A 237 -3.35 4.31 7.52
N PRO A 238 -4.01 3.32 8.15
CA PRO A 238 -3.63 2.88 9.48
C PRO A 238 -2.23 2.25 9.45
N GLN A 239 -1.43 2.60 10.46
CA GLN A 239 -0.11 2.03 10.68
C GLN A 239 -0.18 0.93 11.73
N PHE A 240 0.59 -0.13 11.52
CA PHE A 240 0.70 -1.26 12.43
C PHE A 240 2.13 -1.40 12.95
N PRO A 241 2.35 -2.04 14.10
CA PRO A 241 3.68 -2.38 14.55
C PRO A 241 4.40 -3.27 13.53
N SER A 242 5.72 -3.13 13.42
CA SER A 242 6.55 -4.06 12.64
C SER A 242 6.30 -5.52 13.06
N LEU A 243 6.26 -6.41 12.05
CA LEU A 243 6.06 -7.84 12.26
C LEU A 243 7.31 -8.48 12.87
N ASP A 244 7.15 -9.34 13.88
CA ASP A 244 8.23 -10.23 14.33
C ASP A 244 8.19 -11.49 13.44
N LEU A 245 8.85 -11.35 12.28
CA LEU A 245 8.90 -12.36 11.23
C LEU A 245 10.31 -12.92 11.09
N ARG A 246 10.39 -14.26 11.10
CA ARG A 246 11.57 -15.00 10.68
C ARG A 246 11.24 -15.82 9.44
N VAL A 247 12.13 -15.76 8.44
CA VAL A 247 11.98 -16.49 7.19
C VAL A 247 13.24 -17.28 6.91
N SER A 248 13.07 -18.54 6.55
CA SER A 248 14.13 -19.39 6.00
C SER A 248 13.69 -19.95 4.66
N PHE A 249 14.66 -20.12 3.77
CA PHE A 249 14.42 -20.56 2.41
C PHE A 249 15.03 -21.92 2.14
N LYS A 250 14.37 -22.69 1.29
CA LYS A 250 14.92 -23.89 0.68
C LYS A 250 14.57 -23.89 -0.79
N ARG A 251 15.52 -24.31 -1.64
CA ARG A 251 15.34 -24.39 -3.09
C ARG A 251 15.36 -25.87 -3.51
N PRO A 252 14.22 -26.59 -3.42
CA PRO A 252 14.17 -28.01 -3.76
C PRO A 252 14.36 -28.28 -5.26
N SER A 253 14.09 -27.29 -6.12
CA SER A 253 14.38 -27.36 -7.56
C SER A 253 14.71 -25.96 -8.09
N PRO A 254 15.31 -25.83 -9.30
CA PRO A 254 15.56 -24.52 -9.91
C PRO A 254 14.30 -23.65 -10.05
N MET A 255 13.12 -24.27 -10.13
CA MET A 255 11.82 -23.64 -10.38
C MET A 255 10.93 -23.54 -9.14
N ASP A 256 11.40 -24.04 -7.98
CA ASP A 256 10.64 -24.09 -6.75
C ASP A 256 11.39 -23.39 -5.62
N LEU A 257 10.71 -22.46 -4.95
CA LEU A 257 11.19 -21.82 -3.73
C LEU A 257 10.24 -22.17 -2.58
N GLU A 258 10.78 -22.87 -1.59
CA GLU A 258 10.09 -23.18 -0.35
C GLU A 258 10.43 -22.10 0.70
N VAL A 259 9.38 -21.46 1.22
CA VAL A 259 9.46 -20.35 2.17
C VAL A 259 8.87 -20.81 3.50
N SER A 260 9.74 -21.08 4.46
CA SER A 260 9.35 -21.39 5.84
C SER A 260 9.27 -20.11 6.65
N LEU A 261 8.11 -19.88 7.25
CA LEU A 261 7.79 -18.66 7.98
C LEU A 261 7.59 -18.98 9.45
N THR A 262 8.03 -18.08 10.31
CA THR A 262 7.71 -18.07 11.73
C THR A 262 7.32 -16.66 12.11
N ILE A 263 6.07 -16.46 12.49
CA ILE A 263 5.54 -15.13 12.79
C ILE A 263 5.04 -15.08 14.23
N SER A 264 5.37 -13.99 14.92
CA SER A 264 4.82 -13.68 16.24
C SER A 264 4.09 -12.36 16.16
N SER A 265 2.77 -12.39 16.33
CA SER A 265 1.95 -11.18 16.33
C SER A 265 1.35 -10.94 17.71
N LYS A 266 1.44 -9.69 18.18
CA LYS A 266 0.74 -9.20 19.37
C LYS A 266 -0.57 -8.47 19.01
N LEU A 267 -0.92 -8.43 17.71
CA LEU A 267 -2.11 -7.75 17.24
C LEU A 267 -3.35 -8.45 17.80
N LYS A 268 -4.25 -7.64 18.36
CA LYS A 268 -5.59 -8.07 18.76
C LYS A 268 -6.53 -7.65 17.64
N VAL A 269 -6.86 -8.59 16.79
CA VAL A 269 -7.81 -8.39 15.68
C VAL A 269 -8.93 -9.41 15.87
N ASP A 270 -10.16 -8.98 15.59
CA ASP A 270 -11.31 -9.86 15.57
C ASP A 270 -11.28 -10.70 14.29
N GLY A 271 -11.22 -12.02 14.44
CA GLY A 271 -11.18 -12.96 13.33
C GLY A 271 -9.78 -13.49 13.01
N ASN A 272 -9.71 -14.28 11.94
CA ASN A 272 -8.47 -14.91 11.49
C ASN A 272 -7.67 -13.95 10.59
N LEU A 273 -6.35 -14.08 10.59
CA LEU A 273 -5.47 -13.39 9.65
C LEU A 273 -4.71 -14.42 8.83
N ASP A 274 -4.77 -14.33 7.51
CA ASP A 274 -3.92 -15.10 6.63
C ASP A 274 -2.56 -14.42 6.47
N VAL A 275 -1.49 -15.21 6.57
CA VAL A 275 -0.13 -14.78 6.26
C VAL A 275 0.10 -15.06 4.78
N LEU A 276 0.14 -13.99 3.99
CA LEU A 276 0.35 -14.05 2.55
C LEU A 276 1.79 -13.72 2.20
N VAL A 277 2.33 -14.42 1.20
CA VAL A 277 3.68 -14.25 0.67
C VAL A 277 3.58 -13.90 -0.79
N ALA A 278 4.01 -12.69 -1.16
CA ALA A 278 4.09 -12.22 -2.53
C ALA A 278 5.54 -12.22 -3.00
N LEU A 279 5.79 -12.83 -4.16
CA LEU A 279 7.05 -12.74 -4.89
C LEU A 279 6.83 -11.85 -6.11
N PHE A 280 7.64 -10.81 -6.22
CA PHE A 280 7.52 -9.82 -7.29
C PHE A 280 8.83 -9.61 -8.04
N GLU A 281 8.73 -9.06 -9.25
CA GLU A 281 9.82 -8.82 -10.18
C GLU A 281 9.82 -7.37 -10.68
N ASN A 282 11.01 -6.81 -10.89
CA ASN A 282 11.24 -5.44 -11.32
C ASN A 282 11.98 -5.39 -12.67
N GLY A 283 11.95 -4.21 -13.29
CA GLY A 283 12.76 -3.88 -14.46
C GLY A 283 12.40 -4.67 -15.71
N GLN A 284 11.13 -5.05 -15.85
CA GLN A 284 10.65 -5.72 -17.06
C GLN A 284 10.35 -4.68 -18.14
N VAL A 285 10.75 -4.99 -19.36
CA VAL A 285 10.55 -4.14 -20.53
C VAL A 285 9.82 -4.94 -21.58
N THR A 286 8.74 -4.41 -22.12
CA THR A 286 7.94 -5.07 -23.15
C THR A 286 7.71 -4.14 -24.33
N ASP A 287 8.01 -4.61 -25.54
CA ASP A 287 7.62 -3.95 -26.78
C ASP A 287 6.18 -4.36 -27.14
N CYS A 288 5.24 -3.43 -26.95
CA CYS A 288 3.83 -3.67 -27.23
C CYS A 288 3.56 -3.53 -28.73
N ILE A 289 3.51 -4.65 -29.45
CA ILE A 289 3.30 -4.66 -30.91
C ILE A 289 1.83 -4.63 -31.34
N LYS A 290 0.86 -4.80 -30.42
CA LYS A 290 -0.59 -4.79 -30.69
C LYS A 290 -1.37 -4.11 -29.55
N GLY A 291 -2.70 -4.09 -29.66
CA GLY A 291 -3.61 -3.51 -28.67
C GLY A 291 -3.55 -1.98 -28.59
N GLU A 292 -4.13 -1.44 -27.53
CA GLU A 292 -4.27 0.02 -27.35
C GLU A 292 -2.91 0.73 -27.18
N ASN A 293 -1.93 0.03 -26.61
CA ASN A 293 -0.58 0.56 -26.38
C ASN A 293 0.41 0.21 -27.53
N ARG A 294 -0.09 -0.14 -28.72
CA ARG A 294 0.76 -0.49 -29.87
C ARG A 294 1.82 0.58 -30.17
N GLY A 295 3.06 0.13 -30.33
CA GLY A 295 4.22 0.97 -30.66
C GLY A 295 4.86 1.64 -29.44
N ARG A 296 4.42 1.31 -28.23
CA ARG A 296 5.04 1.77 -26.98
C ARG A 296 5.93 0.68 -26.41
N ILE A 297 7.04 1.11 -25.81
CA ILE A 297 7.85 0.28 -24.93
C ILE A 297 7.38 0.55 -23.50
N LEU A 298 6.83 -0.47 -22.85
CA LEU A 298 6.34 -0.38 -21.48
C LEU A 298 7.37 -0.94 -20.50
N THR A 299 7.55 -0.24 -19.39
CA THR A 299 8.38 -0.68 -18.27
C THR A 299 7.49 -1.01 -17.09
N ASN A 300 7.64 -2.21 -16.53
CA ASN A 300 6.82 -2.68 -15.41
C ASN A 300 7.73 -3.08 -14.25
N ASP A 301 7.39 -2.60 -13.06
CA ASP A 301 8.06 -2.87 -11.78
C ASP A 301 7.07 -3.46 -10.78
N PHE A 302 7.60 -4.08 -9.73
CA PHE A 302 6.84 -4.70 -8.64
C PHE A 302 5.81 -5.74 -9.10
N ILE A 303 6.04 -6.36 -10.26
CA ILE A 303 5.12 -7.29 -10.90
C ILE A 303 4.99 -8.54 -10.04
N VAL A 304 3.81 -8.79 -9.48
CA VAL A 304 3.58 -10.00 -8.68
C VAL A 304 3.55 -11.22 -9.59
N ARG A 305 4.52 -12.11 -9.38
CA ARG A 305 4.67 -13.37 -10.11
C ARG A 305 4.01 -14.53 -9.36
N SER A 306 3.92 -14.46 -8.04
CA SER A 306 3.27 -15.47 -7.20
C SER A 306 2.77 -14.85 -5.89
N LEU A 307 1.62 -15.31 -5.42
CA LEU A 307 1.00 -14.92 -4.16
C LEU A 307 0.42 -16.17 -3.52
N GLU A 308 1.03 -16.62 -2.43
CA GLU A 308 0.67 -17.87 -1.76
C GLU A 308 0.37 -17.64 -0.29
N LYS A 309 -0.57 -18.41 0.25
CA LYS A 309 -0.87 -18.41 1.68
C LYS A 309 0.09 -19.34 2.41
N GLY A 310 0.86 -18.80 3.35
CA GLY A 310 1.79 -19.57 4.18
C GLY A 310 1.12 -20.25 5.38
N CYS A 311 0.25 -19.53 6.09
CA CYS A 311 -0.53 -20.05 7.22
C CYS A 311 -1.68 -19.10 7.58
N THR A 312 -2.50 -19.50 8.54
CA THR A 312 -3.56 -18.68 9.15
C THR A 312 -3.29 -18.51 10.64
N ILE A 313 -3.33 -17.27 11.13
CA ILE A 313 -3.30 -16.91 12.54
C ILE A 313 -4.76 -16.85 13.02
N HIS A 314 -5.13 -17.72 13.96
CA HIS A 314 -6.47 -17.76 14.52
C HIS A 314 -6.67 -16.75 15.64
N SER A 315 -7.87 -16.17 15.72
CA SER A 315 -8.25 -15.25 16.80
C SER A 315 -8.04 -15.86 18.19
N GLY A 316 -7.69 -15.01 19.17
CA GLY A 316 -7.57 -15.39 20.59
C GLY A 316 -6.26 -16.04 21.00
N HIS A 317 -5.33 -16.28 20.08
CA HIS A 317 -4.03 -16.89 20.38
C HIS A 317 -2.89 -15.93 20.02
N SER A 318 -2.34 -15.24 21.03
CA SER A 318 -0.98 -14.71 20.95
C SER A 318 -0.02 -15.90 20.91
N ARG A 319 0.21 -16.44 19.72
CA ARG A 319 1.15 -17.54 19.54
C ARG A 319 2.00 -17.29 18.31
N LYS A 320 3.26 -17.66 18.47
CA LYS A 320 4.18 -17.93 17.38
C LYS A 320 3.53 -18.97 16.46
N VAL A 321 3.31 -18.63 15.20
CA VAL A 321 2.74 -19.52 14.18
C VAL A 321 3.82 -19.81 13.15
N ASN A 322 3.93 -21.09 12.76
CA ASN A 322 4.79 -21.51 11.67
C ASN A 322 3.93 -21.69 10.41
N GLY A 323 4.49 -21.35 9.26
CA GLY A 323 3.83 -21.49 7.96
C GLY A 323 4.80 -21.95 6.90
N LEU A 324 4.25 -22.43 5.79
CA LEU A 324 5.00 -22.88 4.63
C LEU A 324 4.31 -22.39 3.38
N ALA A 325 5.03 -21.65 2.53
CA ALA A 325 4.58 -21.30 1.19
C ALA A 325 5.53 -21.91 0.16
N ILE A 326 4.99 -22.53 -0.88
CA ILE A 326 5.77 -23.05 -2.01
C ILE A 326 5.47 -22.16 -3.21
N MET A 327 6.50 -21.50 -3.71
CA MET A 327 6.39 -20.52 -4.79
C MET A 327 7.05 -21.07 -6.05
N LYS A 328 6.39 -20.88 -7.18
CA LYS A 328 6.96 -21.21 -8.49
C LYS A 328 7.82 -20.03 -8.97
N LEU A 329 9.07 -20.32 -9.27
CA LEU A 329 9.97 -19.40 -9.96
C LEU A 329 9.73 -19.49 -11.47
N TRP A 330 10.39 -18.61 -12.23
CA TRP A 330 10.28 -18.52 -13.68
C TRP A 330 11.65 -18.57 -14.33
N ASP A 331 11.66 -18.87 -15.64
CA ASP A 331 12.87 -18.80 -16.44
C ASP A 331 13.42 -17.38 -16.43
N GLY A 332 14.70 -17.24 -16.09
CA GLY A 332 15.34 -15.92 -15.94
C GLY A 332 15.09 -15.23 -14.60
N TYR A 333 14.53 -15.94 -13.60
CA TYR A 333 14.50 -15.46 -12.22
C TYR A 333 15.88 -14.97 -11.78
N SER A 334 15.91 -13.79 -11.16
CA SER A 334 17.09 -13.27 -10.47
C SER A 334 16.68 -12.54 -9.21
N LYS A 335 17.36 -12.86 -8.10
CA LYS A 335 17.27 -12.13 -6.84
C LYS A 335 17.42 -10.62 -7.03
N THR A 336 18.36 -10.18 -7.87
CA THR A 336 18.66 -8.74 -8.04
C THR A 336 17.50 -7.93 -8.60
N LYS A 337 16.60 -8.59 -9.33
CA LYS A 337 15.38 -7.99 -9.89
C LYS A 337 14.13 -8.38 -9.13
N SER A 338 14.24 -9.23 -8.12
CA SER A 338 13.08 -9.79 -7.42
C SER A 338 13.04 -9.32 -5.98
N GLY A 339 11.84 -9.32 -5.40
CA GLY A 339 11.65 -9.08 -3.98
C GLY A 339 10.51 -9.92 -3.44
N MET A 340 10.50 -10.08 -2.12
CA MET A 340 9.44 -10.80 -1.43
C MET A 340 8.80 -9.90 -0.39
N ALA A 341 7.47 -9.88 -0.38
CA ALA A 341 6.68 -9.23 0.66
C ALA A 341 5.88 -10.27 1.44
N VAL A 342 5.86 -10.14 2.76
CA VAL A 342 4.99 -10.92 3.64
C VAL A 342 4.03 -9.96 4.32
N PHE A 343 2.74 -10.27 4.31
CA PHE A 343 1.73 -9.42 4.93
C PHE A 343 0.61 -10.22 5.58
N LEU A 344 -0.01 -9.62 6.60
CA LEU A 344 -1.14 -10.17 7.32
C LEU A 344 -2.43 -9.60 6.73
N GLN A 345 -3.33 -10.44 6.23
CA GLN A 345 -4.59 -10.00 5.64
C GLN A 345 -5.77 -10.74 6.26
N SER A 346 -6.84 -10.01 6.59
CA SER A 346 -8.13 -10.62 6.93
C SER A 346 -8.70 -11.30 5.69
N PRO A 347 -9.01 -12.61 5.71
CA PRO A 347 -9.57 -13.31 4.56
C PRO A 347 -11.02 -12.92 4.28
N LEU A 348 -11.69 -12.27 5.24
CA LEU A 348 -13.08 -11.82 5.10
C LEU A 348 -13.15 -10.37 4.60
N SER A 349 -12.45 -9.45 5.29
CA SER A 349 -12.52 -8.02 4.98
C SER A 349 -11.46 -7.55 3.98
N MET A 350 -10.51 -8.42 3.61
CA MET A 350 -9.33 -8.10 2.79
C MET A 350 -8.40 -7.04 3.40
N GLU A 351 -8.66 -6.56 4.61
CA GLU A 351 -7.86 -5.57 5.29
C GLU A 351 -6.48 -6.11 5.70
N VAL A 352 -5.45 -5.28 5.55
CA VAL A 352 -4.05 -5.62 5.85
C VAL A 352 -3.63 -5.10 7.22
N TYR A 353 -3.02 -5.94 8.06
CA TYR A 353 -2.69 -5.63 9.46
C TYR A 353 -1.19 -5.51 9.73
N GLY A 354 -0.39 -5.43 8.66
CA GLY A 354 1.05 -5.28 8.72
C GLY A 354 1.69 -5.99 7.54
N ALA A 355 2.78 -5.40 7.04
CA ALA A 355 3.54 -5.93 5.92
C ALA A 355 5.05 -5.78 6.18
N GLN A 356 5.86 -6.58 5.50
CA GLN A 356 7.31 -6.53 5.59
C GLN A 356 7.95 -7.06 4.31
N ILE A 357 9.01 -6.41 3.83
CA ILE A 357 9.89 -6.96 2.79
C ILE A 357 10.85 -7.96 3.41
N VAL A 358 11.06 -9.07 2.72
CA VAL A 358 11.98 -10.14 3.08
C VAL A 358 13.09 -10.22 2.04
N ASP A 359 14.33 -10.32 2.52
CA ASP A 359 15.50 -10.51 1.67
C ASP A 359 15.50 -11.93 1.10
N LEU A 360 15.52 -12.04 -0.22
CA LEU A 360 15.56 -13.33 -0.93
C LEU A 360 16.93 -14.02 -0.76
N PRO A 361 16.97 -15.37 -0.80
CA PRO A 361 18.24 -16.11 -0.80
C PRO A 361 19.01 -15.84 -2.09
N ASP A 362 20.33 -16.02 -2.07
CA ASP A 362 21.16 -15.89 -3.27
C ASP A 362 20.75 -16.91 -4.36
N ASP A 363 21.04 -16.59 -5.63
CA ASP A 363 20.55 -17.33 -6.81
C ASP A 363 21.16 -18.76 -6.98
N SER A 364 21.78 -19.34 -5.95
CA SER A 364 22.52 -20.62 -6.01
C SER A 364 21.67 -21.83 -6.40
#